data_AF-A0AAU1ZGM8-F1
#
_entry.id   AF-A0AAU1ZGM8-F1
#
_cell.length_a   1.000
_cell.length_b   1.000
_cell.length_c   1.000
_cell.angle_alpha   90.00
_cell.angle_beta   90.00
_cell.angle_gamma   90.00
#
_symmetry.space_group_name_H-M   'P 1'
#
loop_
_entity.id
_entity.type
_entity.pdbx_description
1 polymer ?
#
loop_
_entity_poly.entity_id
_entity_poly.type
_entity_poly.pdbx_seq_one_letter_code
_entity_poly.pdbx_strand_id
1 'polypeptide(L)' 'MARLKVTQTKSYIGSKQNHRDTLRSLGLKKVNDVVVKEDRPEFRGMVHTVRHLVTVEEVD' A
#
# COMPACT_ATOMS: atom_id res chain seq x y z
N MET A 1 2.81 11.09 15.53
CA MET A 1 3.54 9.98 14.89
C MET A 1 3.24 10.09 13.42
N ALA A 2 4.26 10.16 12.56
CA ALA A 2 4.04 10.26 11.13
C ALA A 2 3.18 9.07 10.65
N ARG A 3 2.21 9.35 9.80
CA ARG A 3 1.34 8.35 9.18
C ARG A 3 1.58 8.34 7.68
N LEU A 4 1.42 7.18 7.08
CA LEU A 4 1.48 6.98 5.65
C LEU A 4 0.05 6.78 5.16
N LYS A 5 -0.40 7.71 4.33
CA LYS A 5 -1.61 7.55 3.53
C LYS A 5 -1.24 6.84 2.24
N VAL A 6 -1.68 5.60 2.10
CA VAL A 6 -1.39 4.73 0.96
C VAL A 6 -2.64 4.63 0.10
N THR A 7 -2.52 4.96 -1.17
CA THR A 7 -3.60 4.86 -2.17
C THR A 7 -3.22 3.87 -3.24
N GLN A 8 -4.08 2.89 -3.55
CA GLN A 8 -3.84 2.00 -4.68
C GLN A 8 -4.18 2.71 -5.99
N THR A 9 -3.19 3.06 -6.81
CA THR A 9 -3.42 3.78 -8.08
C THR A 9 -3.49 2.87 -9.30
N LYS A 10 -2.94 1.65 -9.22
CA LYS A 10 -3.00 0.67 -10.31
C LYS A 10 -3.61 -0.66 -9.87
N SER A 11 -4.23 -1.34 -10.82
CA SER A 11 -4.79 -2.68 -10.60
C SER A 11 -3.70 -3.70 -10.31
N TYR A 12 -4.00 -4.66 -9.42
CA TYR A 12 -3.11 -5.80 -9.14
C TYR A 12 -3.37 -7.01 -10.06
N ILE A 13 -4.27 -6.91 -11.04
CA ILE A 13 -4.52 -7.98 -12.02
C ILE A 13 -3.22 -8.28 -12.77
N GLY A 14 -2.86 -9.56 -12.86
CA GLY A 14 -1.61 -10.01 -13.49
C GLY A 14 -0.34 -9.81 -12.65
N SER A 15 -0.43 -9.20 -11.47
CA SER A 15 0.72 -9.07 -10.55
C SER A 15 1.03 -10.41 -9.86
N LYS A 16 2.26 -10.58 -9.38
CA LYS A 16 2.67 -11.77 -8.62
C LYS A 16 1.80 -11.95 -7.35
N GLN A 17 1.63 -13.18 -6.90
CA GLN A 17 0.78 -13.51 -5.75
C GLN A 17 1.18 -12.72 -4.48
N ASN A 18 2.48 -12.58 -4.24
CA ASN A 18 3.02 -11.81 -3.12
C ASN A 18 2.56 -10.34 -3.12
N HIS A 19 2.44 -9.68 -4.28
CA HIS A 19 1.96 -8.29 -4.37
C HIS A 19 0.47 -8.19 -4.01
N ARG A 20 -0.33 -9.18 -4.44
CA ARG A 20 -1.76 -9.25 -4.10
C ARG A 20 -1.96 -9.42 -2.60
N ASP A 21 -1.17 -10.28 -1.98
CA ASP A 21 -1.25 -10.54 -0.55
C ASP A 21 -0.72 -9.37 0.27
N THR A 22 0.29 -8.66 -0.23
CA THR A 22 0.77 -7.42 0.38
C THR A 22 -0.30 -6.33 0.36
N LEU A 23 -0.97 -6.10 -0.78
CA LEU A 23 -2.07 -5.13 -0.88
C LEU A 23 -3.23 -5.48 0.06
N ARG A 24 -3.63 -6.76 0.10
CA ARG A 24 -4.65 -7.25 1.03
C ARG A 24 -4.27 -7.05 2.49
N SER A 25 -3.01 -7.30 2.85
CA SER A 25 -2.50 -7.13 4.21
C SER A 25 -2.41 -5.65 4.61
N LEU A 26 -2.11 -4.75 3.66
CA LEU A 26 -2.21 -3.30 3.86
C LEU A 26 -3.67 -2.83 4.03
N GLY A 27 -4.63 -3.61 3.55
CA GLY A 27 -6.07 -3.30 3.60
C GLY A 27 -6.64 -2.71 2.32
N LEU A 28 -5.86 -2.68 1.22
CA LEU A 28 -6.26 -2.14 -0.07
C LEU A 28 -7.00 -3.20 -0.88
N LYS A 29 -8.30 -3.01 -1.11
CA LYS A 29 -9.15 -4.02 -1.77
C LYS A 29 -9.41 -3.71 -3.25
N LYS A 30 -9.41 -2.44 -3.64
CA LYS A 30 -9.75 -1.96 -4.99
C LYS A 30 -8.87 -0.77 -5.39
N VAL A 31 -8.84 -0.46 -6.69
CA VAL A 31 -8.18 0.75 -7.19
C VAL A 31 -8.87 1.99 -6.61
N ASN A 32 -8.09 3.01 -6.28
CA ASN A 32 -8.44 4.23 -5.55
C ASN A 32 -8.89 4.01 -4.10
N ASP A 33 -8.72 2.81 -3.55
CA ASP A 33 -8.87 2.58 -2.12
C ASP A 33 -7.72 3.25 -1.36
N VAL A 34 -8.03 3.81 -0.19
CA VAL A 34 -7.10 4.61 0.61
C VAL A 34 -7.07 4.05 2.02
N VAL A 35 -5.86 3.80 2.52
CA VAL A 35 -5.65 3.37 3.90
C VAL A 35 -4.57 4.23 4.53
N VAL A 36 -4.82 4.65 5.77
CA VAL A 36 -3.83 5.35 6.60
C VAL A 36 -3.22 4.35 7.57
N LYS A 37 -1.90 4.24 7.58
CA LYS A 37 -1.12 3.41 8.51
C LYS A 37 -0.10 4.26 9.25
N GLU A 38 0.32 3.83 10.42
CA GLU A 38 1.47 4.44 11.10
C GLU A 38 2.74 4.19 10.29
N ASP A 39 3.68 5.14 10.32
CA ASP A 39 4.99 4.97 9.70
C ASP A 39 5.86 4.03 10.54
N ARG A 40 5.66 2.73 10.32
CA ARG A 40 6.47 1.65 10.89
C ARG A 40 7.33 1.01 9.79
N PRO A 41 8.55 0.52 10.12
CA PRO A 41 9.44 -0.10 9.15
C PRO A 41 8.78 -1.29 8.43
N GLU A 42 7.92 -2.04 9.12
CA GLU A 42 7.13 -3.13 8.56
C GLU A 42 6.21 -2.66 7.41
N PHE A 43 5.39 -1.63 7.66
CA PHE A 43 4.49 -1.08 6.65
C PHE A 43 5.27 -0.44 5.50
N ARG A 44 6.38 0.23 5.80
CA ARG A 44 7.26 0.81 4.77
C ARG A 44 7.85 -0.27 3.85
N GLY A 45 8.26 -1.43 4.39
CA GLY A 45 8.73 -2.56 3.60
C GLY A 45 7.64 -3.18 2.70
N MET A 46 6.42 -3.30 3.24
CA MET A 46 5.25 -3.75 2.47
C MET A 46 4.94 -2.79 1.33
N VAL A 47 4.87 -1.49 1.62
CA VAL A 47 4.62 -0.43 0.62
C VAL A 47 5.70 -0.44 -0.45
N HIS A 48 6.98 -0.58 -0.07
CA HIS A 48 8.08 -0.65 -1.03
C HIS A 48 7.93 -1.85 -2.00
N THR A 49 7.45 -2.99 -1.51
CA THR A 49 7.19 -4.20 -2.32
C THR A 49 6.15 -3.96 -3.41
N VAL A 50 5.17 -3.08 -3.16
CA VAL A 50 4.08 -2.75 -4.10
C VAL A 50 4.15 -1.31 -4.62
N ARG A 51 5.31 -0.65 -4.54
CA ARG A 51 5.52 0.78 -4.86
C ARG A 51 5.06 1.22 -6.26
N HIS A 52 4.93 0.29 -7.20
CA HIS A 52 4.48 0.56 -8.57
C HIS A 52 2.96 0.50 -8.73
N LEU A 53 2.25 -0.01 -7.71
CA LEU A 53 0.79 -0.14 -7.65
C LEU A 53 0.13 0.89 -6.74
N VAL A 54 0.92 1.56 -5.89
CA VAL A 54 0.43 2.48 -4.87
C VAL A 54 1.14 3.83 -4.94
N THR A 55 0.44 4.86 -4.49
CA THR A 55 1.00 6.18 -4.19
C THR A 55 0.95 6.38 -2.67
N VAL A 56 2.00 6.98 -2.12
CA VAL A 56 2.17 7.18 -0.67
C VAL A 56 2.32 8.66 -0.40
N GLU A 57 1.56 9.16 0.57
CA GLU A 57 1.65 10.52 1.09
C GLU A 57 1.95 10.44 2.59
N GLU A 58 2.93 11.20 3.07
CA GLU A 58 3.16 11.37 4.51
C GLU A 58 2.13 12.37 5.05
N VAL A 59 1.42 11.98 6.11
CA VAL A 59 0.41 12.80 6.79
C VAL A 59 0.66 12.75 8.31
N ASP A 60 0.46 13.87 8.99
CA ASP A 60 0.65 13.99 10.46
C ASP A 60 -0.47 13.34 11.29
#